data_AF-A0A0B8Q682-F1
#
_entry.id   AF-A0A0B8Q682-F1
#
_cell.length_a   1.000
_cell.length_b   1.000
_cell.length_c   1.000
_cell.angle_alpha   90.00
_cell.angle_beta   90.00
_cell.angle_gamma   90.00
#
_symmetry.space_group_name_H-M   'P 1'
#
loop_
_entity.id
_entity.type
_entity.pdbx_description
1 polymer ?
#
loop_
_entity_poly.entity_id
_entity_poly.type
_entity_poly.pdbx_seq_one_letter_code
_entity_poly.pdbx_strand_id
1 'polypeptide(L)'
;MPGLGNQLCESLAALCNRGGLNVPLHLEYDLRGVGTTLSVGYKEFFASVTGTYSQTRMKGLDDWGDGIITVQPMLGYQLVDYRTQLFVGAEYQGLDSRMQGTVKTGDIEFDYDIGVELNEWAFLTGFNKQIGKNYNLSFLYNKGETRDSFTLNLGYRF
;
A
#
# COMPACT_ATOMS: atom_id res chain seq x y z
N MET A 1 48.21 18.59 1.63
CA MET A 1 48.70 17.21 1.52
C MET A 1 47.73 16.31 2.29
N PRO A 2 46.86 15.53 1.61
CA PRO A 2 46.08 14.48 2.26
C PRO A 2 47.02 13.30 2.51
N GLY A 3 46.97 12.64 3.67
CA GLY A 3 47.85 11.49 3.86
C GLY A 3 47.98 10.84 5.24
N LEU A 4 47.29 11.31 6.28
CA LEU A 4 47.40 10.68 7.61
C LEU A 4 46.07 10.23 8.23
N GLY A 5 44.92 10.68 7.70
CA GLY A 5 43.61 10.24 8.19
C GLY A 5 43.14 8.89 7.66
N ASN A 6 43.52 8.53 6.43
CA ASN A 6 43.00 7.32 5.77
C ASN A 6 43.67 6.02 6.25
N GLN A 7 44.92 6.05 6.71
CA GLN A 7 45.61 4.84 7.18
C GLN A 7 45.15 4.38 8.56
N LEU A 8 44.71 5.31 9.43
CA LEU A 8 44.10 4.96 10.72
C LEU A 8 42.70 4.36 10.54
N CYS A 9 41.97 4.78 9.51
CA CYS A 9 40.67 4.20 9.17
C CYS A 9 40.81 2.79 8.58
N GLU A 10 41.89 2.48 7.85
CA GLU A 10 42.12 1.14 7.27
C GLU A 10 42.50 0.09 8.33
N SER A 11 43.26 0.44 9.38
CA SER A 11 43.61 -0.53 10.43
C SER A 11 42.51 -0.76 11.47
N LEU A 12 41.64 0.24 11.68
CA LEU A 12 40.44 0.14 12.52
C LEU A 12 39.20 -0.34 11.77
N ALA A 13 39.19 -0.36 10.43
CA ALA A 13 38.06 -0.86 9.63
C ALA A 13 37.76 -2.35 9.89
N ALA A 14 38.74 -3.15 10.32
CA ALA A 14 38.51 -4.54 10.74
C ALA A 14 37.68 -4.64 12.04
N LEU A 15 37.71 -3.61 12.89
CA LEU A 15 36.92 -3.50 14.14
C LEU A 15 35.68 -2.61 13.97
N CYS A 16 35.68 -1.70 12.99
CA CYS A 16 34.51 -0.94 12.52
C CYS A 16 33.67 -1.76 11.53
N ASN A 17 33.48 -3.05 11.83
CA ASN A 17 32.29 -3.73 11.37
C ASN A 17 31.14 -3.00 12.05
N ARG A 18 30.51 -2.04 11.35
CA ARG A 18 29.23 -1.46 11.76
C ARG A 18 28.31 -2.65 11.87
N GLY A 19 28.25 -3.23 13.07
CA GLY A 19 27.32 -4.29 13.41
C GLY A 19 25.96 -3.70 13.17
N GLY A 20 25.43 -3.93 11.98
CA GLY A 20 24.03 -3.69 11.68
C GLY A 20 23.30 -4.58 12.67
N LEU A 21 22.91 -4.00 13.79
CA LEU A 21 22.07 -4.64 14.77
C LEU A 21 20.71 -4.70 14.08
N ASN A 22 20.54 -5.74 13.27
CA ASN A 22 19.30 -6.07 12.62
C ASN A 22 18.39 -6.62 13.70
N VAL A 23 17.88 -5.73 14.56
CA VAL A 23 16.89 -6.08 15.57
C VAL A 23 15.62 -6.41 14.77
N PRO A 24 15.19 -7.68 14.73
CA PRO A 24 13.95 -8.02 14.05
C PRO A 24 12.81 -7.46 14.90
N LEU A 25 12.45 -6.20 14.66
CA LEU A 25 11.28 -5.57 15.25
C LEU A 25 10.05 -6.32 14.73
N HIS A 26 9.57 -7.28 15.52
CA HIS A 26 8.26 -7.90 15.32
C HIS A 26 7.20 -6.88 15.73
N LEU A 27 6.81 -6.05 14.78
CA LEU A 27 5.71 -5.12 14.95
C LEU A 27 4.40 -5.86 14.61
N GLU A 28 3.67 -6.27 15.64
CA GLU A 28 2.32 -6.80 15.47
C GLU A 28 1.32 -5.63 15.41
N TYR A 29 0.49 -5.61 14.37
CA TYR A 29 -0.53 -4.59 14.14
C TYR A 29 -1.92 -5.21 14.14
N ASP A 30 -2.85 -4.61 14.86
CA ASP A 30 -4.27 -4.90 14.75
C ASP A 30 -4.90 -3.88 13.78
N LEU A 31 -5.66 -4.38 12.80
CA LEU A 31 -6.32 -3.56 11.78
C LEU A 31 -7.83 -3.64 11.96
N ARG A 32 -8.50 -2.49 12.01
CA ARG A 32 -9.96 -2.41 11.92
C ARG A 32 -10.34 -1.50 10.77
N GLY A 33 -11.35 -1.87 9.99
CA GLY A 33 -11.82 -1.02 8.90
C GLY A 33 -13.29 -1.23 8.60
N VAL A 34 -13.90 -0.18 8.08
CA VAL A 34 -15.25 -0.19 7.54
C VAL A 34 -15.19 0.34 6.11
N GLY A 35 -15.92 -0.32 5.21
CA GLY A 35 -15.99 0.08 3.81
C GLY A 35 -17.42 0.08 3.33
N THR A 36 -17.73 1.03 2.47
CA THR A 36 -19.02 1.12 1.78
C THR A 36 -18.77 1.23 0.29
N THR A 37 -19.48 0.45 -0.50
CA THR A 37 -19.42 0.52 -1.97
C THR A 37 -20.78 0.90 -2.50
N LEU A 38 -20.86 2.05 -3.18
CA LEU A 38 -22.01 2.44 -3.97
C LEU A 38 -21.77 1.99 -5.41
N SER A 39 -22.68 1.23 -6.01
CA SER A 39 -22.57 0.77 -7.40
C SER A 39 -23.86 0.99 -8.15
N VAL A 40 -23.77 1.51 -9.37
CA VAL A 40 -24.88 1.70 -10.29
C VAL A 40 -24.52 1.04 -11.62
N GLY A 41 -25.45 0.26 -12.17
CA GLY A 41 -25.30 -0.37 -13.48
C GLY A 41 -26.46 0.03 -14.38
N TYR A 42 -26.16 0.51 -15.58
CA TYR A 42 -27.16 0.77 -16.61
C TYR A 42 -26.74 0.12 -17.93
N LYS A 43 -27.50 -0.91 -18.33
CA LYS A 43 -27.20 -1.77 -19.48
C LYS A 43 -25.79 -2.35 -19.41
N GLU A 44 -24.97 -2.10 -20.42
CA GLU A 44 -23.58 -2.55 -20.49
C GLU A 44 -22.63 -1.67 -19.68
N PHE A 45 -23.05 -0.54 -19.12
CA PHE A 45 -22.18 0.33 -18.33
C PHE A 45 -22.37 0.11 -16.83
N PHE A 46 -21.28 0.16 -16.09
CA PHE A 46 -21.31 0.22 -14.63
C PHE A 46 -20.41 1.33 -14.11
N ALA A 47 -20.83 1.92 -13.00
CA ALA A 47 -20.03 2.85 -12.24
C ALA A 47 -20.12 2.47 -10.77
N SER A 48 -19.02 2.52 -10.05
CA SER A 48 -18.99 2.22 -8.63
C SER A 48 -18.02 3.15 -7.93
N VAL A 49 -18.38 3.58 -6.72
CA VAL A 49 -17.48 4.31 -5.84
C VAL A 49 -17.36 3.49 -4.56
N THR A 50 -16.15 3.06 -4.24
CA THR A 50 -15.84 2.37 -3.00
C THR A 50 -15.11 3.32 -2.07
N GLY A 51 -15.66 3.56 -0.89
CA GLY A 51 -14.99 4.30 0.18
C GLY A 51 -14.63 3.33 1.30
N THR A 52 -13.38 3.34 1.75
CA THR A 52 -12.96 2.57 2.93
C THR A 52 -12.26 3.45 3.94
N TYR A 53 -12.49 3.18 5.21
CA TYR A 53 -11.81 3.79 6.33
C TYR A 53 -11.20 2.68 7.18
N SER A 54 -9.88 2.73 7.38
CA SER A 54 -9.17 1.74 8.18
C SER A 54 -8.29 2.42 9.21
N GLN A 55 -8.25 1.89 10.43
CA GLN A 55 -7.34 2.31 11.49
C GLN A 55 -6.43 1.14 11.85
N THR A 56 -5.18 1.48 12.12
CA THR A 56 -4.15 0.52 12.51
C THR A 56 -3.76 0.77 13.95
N ARG A 57 -3.53 -0.28 14.75
CA ARG A 57 -3.05 -0.18 16.12
C ARG A 57 -1.81 -1.04 16.28
N MET A 58 -0.71 -0.43 16.71
CA MET A 58 0.51 -1.15 17.10
C MET A 58 0.30 -1.83 18.45
N LYS A 59 0.61 -3.13 18.55
CA LYS A 59 0.61 -3.80 19.84
C LYS A 59 1.75 -3.25 20.71
N GLY A 60 1.38 -2.64 21.83
CA GLY A 60 2.30 -1.96 22.76
C GLY A 60 1.99 -0.47 22.98
N LEU A 61 1.16 0.14 22.13
CA LEU A 61 0.57 1.46 22.37
C LEU A 61 -0.95 1.30 22.66
N ASP A 62 -1.44 2.06 23.64
CA ASP A 62 -2.87 2.06 24.02
C ASP A 62 -3.76 2.84 23.04
N ASP A 63 -3.16 3.67 22.18
CA ASP A 63 -3.87 4.50 21.21
C ASP A 63 -3.94 3.87 19.82
N TRP A 64 -5.06 4.09 19.15
CA TRP A 64 -5.25 3.75 17.74
C TRP A 64 -4.51 4.79 16.89
N GLY A 65 -3.72 4.32 15.92
CA GLY A 65 -2.98 5.18 15.00
C GLY A 65 -3.89 5.90 14.00
N ASP A 66 -3.28 6.79 13.22
CA ASP A 66 -3.98 7.60 12.24
C ASP A 66 -4.76 6.75 11.24
N GLY A 67 -5.98 7.22 10.93
CA GLY A 67 -6.91 6.51 10.05
C GLY A 67 -6.56 6.74 8.59
N ILE A 68 -6.59 5.68 7.81
CA ILE A 68 -6.39 5.68 6.36
C ILE A 68 -7.77 5.72 5.70
N ILE A 69 -8.03 6.76 4.91
CA ILE A 69 -9.24 6.88 4.08
C ILE A 69 -8.85 6.57 2.63
N THR A 70 -9.57 5.66 1.99
CA THR A 70 -9.45 5.43 0.55
C THR A 70 -10.78 5.62 -0.16
N VAL A 71 -10.74 6.25 -1.33
CA VAL A 71 -11.89 6.46 -2.21
C VAL A 71 -11.52 6.01 -3.61
N GLN A 72 -12.25 5.01 -4.11
CA GLN A 72 -11.97 4.34 -5.37
C GLN A 72 -13.17 4.46 -6.30
N PRO A 73 -13.28 5.54 -7.08
CA PRO A 73 -14.22 5.60 -8.19
C PRO A 73 -13.76 4.69 -9.34
N MET A 74 -14.69 3.90 -9.87
CA MET A 74 -14.49 3.04 -11.02
C MET A 74 -15.66 3.19 -11.99
N LEU A 75 -15.36 3.11 -13.27
CA LEU A 75 -16.30 3.08 -14.38
C LEU A 75 -15.89 1.94 -15.31
N GLY A 76 -16.85 1.15 -15.73
CA GLY A 76 -16.59 0.05 -16.63
C GLY A 76 -17.71 -0.22 -17.61
N TYR A 77 -17.35 -1.08 -18.56
CA TYR A 77 -18.19 -1.53 -19.65
C TYR A 77 -18.16 -3.05 -19.74
N GLN A 78 -19.33 -3.66 -19.75
CA GLN A 78 -19.56 -5.09 -19.82
C GLN A 78 -19.99 -5.47 -21.23
N LEU A 79 -19.06 -6.08 -21.96
CA LEU A 79 -19.31 -6.77 -23.22
C LEU A 79 -20.02 -8.09 -22.90
N VAL A 80 -21.35 -8.06 -22.97
CA VAL A 80 -22.21 -9.21 -22.64
C VAL A 80 -21.93 -10.40 -23.57
N ASP A 81 -21.75 -10.14 -24.87
CA ASP A 81 -21.48 -11.18 -25.88
C ASP A 81 -20.15 -11.91 -25.65
N TYR A 82 -19.13 -11.18 -25.21
CA TYR A 82 -17.78 -11.72 -24.95
C TYR A 82 -17.53 -12.06 -23.49
N ARG A 83 -18.55 -11.88 -22.62
CA ARG A 83 -18.45 -12.03 -21.16
C ARG A 83 -17.20 -11.37 -20.58
N THR A 84 -16.89 -10.18 -21.08
CA THR A 84 -15.70 -9.42 -20.73
C THR A 84 -16.13 -8.09 -20.14
N GLN A 85 -15.63 -7.75 -18.96
CA GLN A 85 -15.82 -6.47 -18.31
C GLN A 85 -14.50 -5.71 -18.38
N LEU A 86 -14.53 -4.52 -18.94
CA LEU A 86 -13.42 -3.58 -18.95
C LEU A 86 -13.73 -2.49 -17.93
N PHE A 87 -12.76 -2.04 -17.17
CA PHE A 87 -12.98 -0.97 -16.22
C PHE A 87 -11.74 -0.12 -16.01
N VAL A 88 -11.99 1.15 -15.75
CA VAL A 88 -11.00 2.15 -15.41
C VAL A 88 -11.48 2.89 -14.18
N GLY A 89 -10.55 3.38 -13.39
CA GLY A 89 -10.85 4.05 -12.15
C GLY A 89 -9.67 4.85 -11.67
N ALA A 90 -9.88 5.46 -10.52
CA ALA A 90 -8.81 6.03 -9.74
C ALA A 90 -8.95 5.53 -8.31
N GLU A 91 -7.86 5.58 -7.59
CA GLU A 91 -7.78 5.31 -6.18
C GLU A 91 -7.18 6.53 -5.54
N TYR A 92 -7.95 7.20 -4.71
CA TYR A 92 -7.47 8.21 -3.78
C TYR A 92 -7.20 7.52 -2.45
N GLN A 93 -5.99 7.66 -1.92
CA GLN A 93 -5.59 7.16 -0.62
C GLN A 93 -5.03 8.33 0.18
N GLY A 94 -5.88 8.89 1.06
CA GLY A 94 -5.49 9.86 2.05
C GLY A 94 -4.76 9.12 3.17
N LEU A 95 -3.45 9.35 3.24
CA LEU A 95 -2.60 8.89 4.32
C LEU A 95 -2.14 10.11 5.10
N ASP A 96 -2.67 10.30 6.32
CA ASP A 96 -1.89 11.00 7.35
C ASP A 96 -0.75 10.06 7.75
N SER A 97 0.26 9.92 6.89
CA SER A 97 1.48 9.17 7.18
C SER A 97 2.36 10.01 8.10
N ARG A 98 1.90 10.28 9.32
CA ARG A 98 2.78 10.73 10.39
C ARG A 98 3.36 9.50 11.07
N MET A 99 4.57 9.11 10.69
CA MET A 99 5.32 8.12 11.46
C MET A 99 5.85 8.81 12.73
N GLN A 100 5.00 8.87 13.77
CA GLN A 100 5.39 9.35 15.09
C GLN A 100 5.92 8.17 15.89
N GLY A 101 7.21 8.21 16.24
CA GLY A 101 7.84 7.19 17.05
C GLY A 101 8.82 7.80 18.04
N THR A 102 8.69 7.46 19.31
CA THR A 102 9.65 7.82 20.36
C THR A 102 10.63 6.68 20.53
N VAL A 103 11.91 6.89 20.18
CA VAL A 103 12.97 5.93 20.48
C VAL A 103 13.53 6.24 21.85
N LYS A 104 13.25 5.39 22.84
CA LYS A 104 13.92 5.43 24.16
C LYS A 104 15.18 4.59 24.13
N THR A 105 16.34 5.24 24.19
CA THR A 105 17.63 4.58 24.48
C THR A 105 18.31 5.31 25.64
N GLY A 106 18.26 4.71 26.83
CA GLY A 106 18.76 5.34 28.06
C GLY A 106 17.99 6.62 28.44
N ASP A 107 18.70 7.69 28.80
CA ASP A 107 18.16 8.99 29.25
C ASP A 107 17.80 9.96 28.10
N ILE A 108 17.83 9.50 26.84
CA ILE A 108 17.61 10.37 25.68
C ILE A 108 16.33 9.93 24.97
N GLU A 109 15.35 10.82 24.99
CA GLU A 109 14.06 10.69 24.32
C GLU A 109 14.15 11.47 23.00
N PHE A 110 14.23 10.75 21.88
CA PHE A 110 14.18 11.35 20.54
C PHE A 110 12.80 11.07 19.95
N ASP A 111 12.03 12.14 19.78
CA ASP A 111 10.80 12.13 18.99
C ASP A 111 11.16 12.37 17.53
N TYR A 112 10.75 11.45 16.67
CA TYR A 112 10.92 11.59 15.23
C TYR A 112 9.54 11.67 14.57
N ASP A 113 9.36 12.72 13.76
CA ASP A 113 8.19 12.95 12.91
C ASP A 113 8.69 13.08 11.47
N ILE A 114 8.54 12.00 10.67
CA ILE A 114 8.70 12.08 9.22
C ILE A 114 7.31 12.14 8.62
N GLY A 115 6.94 13.31 8.11
CA GLY A 115 5.91 13.42 7.08
C GLY A 115 6.47 12.93 5.76
N VAL A 116 6.02 11.77 5.27
CA VAL A 116 6.32 11.32 3.91
C VAL A 116 5.17 11.83 3.01
N GLU A 117 5.48 12.79 2.14
CA GLU A 117 4.53 13.27 1.13
C GLU A 117 4.38 12.19 0.04
N LEU A 118 3.31 11.41 0.12
CA LEU A 118 2.96 10.38 -0.85
C LEU A 118 1.88 10.93 -1.77
N ASN A 119 2.02 10.74 -3.08
CA ASN A 119 0.93 11.10 -3.98
C ASN A 119 -0.28 10.22 -3.69
N GLU A 120 -1.38 10.88 -3.33
CA GLU A 120 -2.61 10.26 -2.88
C GLU A 120 -3.39 9.61 -4.02
N TRP A 121 -3.12 9.98 -5.28
CA TRP A 121 -3.85 9.47 -6.45
C TRP A 121 -3.09 8.38 -7.20
N ALA A 122 -3.80 7.28 -7.46
CA ALA A 122 -3.36 6.21 -8.34
C ALA A 122 -4.40 5.91 -9.42
N PHE A 123 -3.96 5.69 -10.65
CA PHE A 123 -4.82 5.29 -11.76
C PHE A 123 -5.02 3.78 -11.74
N LEU A 124 -6.26 3.33 -11.92
CA LEU A 124 -6.61 1.92 -11.92
C LEU A 124 -7.24 1.54 -13.26
N THR A 125 -6.81 0.43 -13.85
CA THR A 125 -7.42 -0.12 -15.06
C THR A 125 -7.36 -1.62 -15.02
N GLY A 126 -8.38 -2.28 -15.55
CA GLY A 126 -8.44 -3.72 -15.51
C GLY A 126 -9.47 -4.30 -16.45
N PHE A 127 -9.40 -5.62 -16.55
CA PHE A 127 -10.44 -6.38 -17.22
C PHE A 127 -10.72 -7.67 -16.47
N ASN A 128 -11.95 -8.12 -16.58
CA ASN A 128 -12.39 -9.41 -16.10
C ASN A 128 -13.00 -10.17 -17.27
N LYS A 129 -12.51 -11.37 -17.55
CA LYS A 129 -12.97 -12.22 -18.64
C LYS A 129 -13.37 -13.59 -18.10
N GLN A 130 -14.63 -13.93 -18.32
CA GLN A 130 -15.12 -15.27 -18.07
C GLN A 130 -14.93 -16.14 -19.32
N ILE A 131 -14.15 -17.22 -19.21
CA ILE A 131 -13.91 -18.19 -20.28
C ILE A 131 -14.73 -19.44 -20.00
N GLY A 132 -15.81 -19.64 -20.77
CA GLY A 132 -16.73 -20.76 -20.58
C GLY A 132 -17.51 -20.68 -19.27
N LYS A 133 -17.77 -21.83 -18.64
CA LYS A 133 -18.49 -21.92 -17.35
C LYS A 133 -17.56 -21.96 -16.14
N ASN A 134 -16.29 -22.32 -16.36
CA ASN A 134 -15.40 -22.76 -15.29
C ASN A 134 -14.20 -21.83 -15.06
N TYR A 135 -13.82 -20.97 -16.02
CA TYR A 135 -12.62 -20.14 -15.88
C TYR A 135 -12.95 -18.66 -15.77
N ASN A 136 -12.29 -17.98 -14.85
CA ASN A 136 -12.32 -16.53 -14.68
C ASN A 136 -10.88 -16.01 -14.72
N LEU A 137 -10.60 -15.09 -15.63
CA LEU A 137 -9.34 -14.35 -15.70
C LEU A 137 -9.62 -12.90 -15.35
N SER A 138 -8.98 -12.40 -14.30
CA SER A 138 -9.02 -10.97 -13.96
C SER A 138 -7.62 -10.39 -13.98
N PHE A 139 -7.48 -9.23 -14.61
CA PHE A 139 -6.25 -8.46 -14.66
C PHE A 139 -6.54 -7.06 -14.15
N LEU A 140 -5.68 -6.56 -13.27
CA LEU A 140 -5.75 -5.22 -12.72
C LEU A 140 -4.35 -4.61 -12.75
N TYR A 141 -4.25 -3.43 -13.34
CA TYR A 141 -3.08 -2.59 -13.30
C TYR A 141 -3.40 -1.33 -12.51
N ASN A 142 -2.61 -1.06 -11.49
CA ASN A 142 -2.71 0.13 -10.67
C ASN A 142 -1.38 0.89 -10.80
N LYS A 143 -1.47 2.16 -11.21
CA LYS A 143 -0.35 3.04 -11.52
C LYS A 143 -0.49 4.34 -10.72
N GLY A 144 0.26 4.45 -9.63
CA GLY A 144 0.43 5.67 -8.86
C GLY A 144 1.84 6.24 -9.02
N GLU A 145 2.04 7.51 -8.65
CA GLU A 145 3.36 8.15 -8.77
C GLU A 145 4.46 7.43 -7.95
N THR A 146 4.07 6.85 -6.82
CA THR A 146 4.98 6.14 -5.91
C THR A 146 4.78 4.62 -5.94
N ARG A 147 3.69 4.12 -6.54
CA ARG A 147 3.27 2.72 -6.41
C ARG A 147 2.69 2.19 -7.72
N ASP A 148 3.42 1.26 -8.34
CA ASP A 148 2.94 0.48 -9.48
C ASP A 148 2.66 -0.96 -9.03
N SER A 149 1.50 -1.49 -9.37
CA SER A 149 1.16 -2.89 -9.10
C SER A 149 0.38 -3.54 -10.23
N PHE A 150 0.67 -4.82 -10.44
CA PHE A 150 -0.02 -5.67 -11.40
C PHE A 150 -0.60 -6.86 -10.65
N THR A 151 -1.92 -7.03 -10.74
CA THR A 151 -2.61 -8.18 -10.14
C THR A 151 -3.20 -9.03 -11.26
N LEU A 152 -2.80 -10.29 -11.29
CA LEU A 152 -3.36 -11.32 -12.15
C LEU A 152 -4.07 -12.35 -11.27
N ASN A 153 -5.34 -12.61 -11.55
CA ASN A 153 -6.13 -13.60 -10.85
C ASN A 153 -6.73 -14.59 -11.86
N LEU A 154 -6.50 -15.88 -11.59
CA LEU A 154 -7.04 -17.01 -12.35
C LEU A 154 -7.90 -17.84 -11.41
N GLY A 155 -9.21 -17.83 -11.64
CA GLY A 155 -10.18 -18.63 -10.91
C GLY A 155 -10.68 -19.81 -11.72
N TYR A 156 -10.71 -21.00 -11.11
CA TYR A 156 -11.39 -22.18 -11.64
C TYR A 156 -12.56 -22.57 -10.75
N ARG A 157 -13.75 -22.70 -11.33
CA ARG A 157 -14.97 -23.16 -10.65
C ARG A 157 -15.34 -24.55 -11.17
N PHE A 158 -15.42 -25.52 -10.27
CA PHE A 158 -15.89 -26.89 -10.54
C PHE A 158 -17.41 -26.99 -10.49
#